data_AF-A0A2J6SXH7-F1
#
_entry.id   AF-A0A2J6SXH7-F1
#
_cell.length_a   1.000
_cell.length_b   1.000
_cell.length_c   1.000
_cell.angle_alpha   90.00
_cell.angle_beta   90.00
_cell.angle_gamma   90.00
#
_symmetry.space_group_name_H-M   'P 1'
#
loop_
_entity.id
_entity.type
_entity.pdbx_description
1 polymer ?
#
loop_
_entity_poly.entity_id
_entity_poly.type
_entity_poly.pdbx_seq_one_letter_code
_entity_poly.pdbx_strand_id
1 'polypeptide(L)'
;MALSPSFSFTYDKSLRPFDITPKVFLSQRPKFDNVAAGTLNFNKKDELLLIKRASNDTSPNRWEIPGGVGEEGETILHCAARETFEETGLIVVHFKRLVGGEVVTDGSTCKLSFEVEVKSTEGVTLNPEEHQDYLWVTKEMVGSLEITGPEHKATILEAFQRERKEE
;
A
#
# COMPACT_ATOMS: atom_id res chain seq x y z
N MET A 1 0.29 4.57 27.45
CA MET A 1 0.38 4.67 25.98
C MET A 1 1.30 3.56 25.52
N ALA A 2 0.81 2.62 24.72
CA ALA A 2 1.69 1.67 24.04
C ALA A 2 2.59 2.49 23.10
N LEU A 3 3.89 2.25 23.13
CA LEU A 3 4.82 2.86 22.18
C LEU A 3 4.47 2.32 20.79
N SER A 4 4.13 3.19 19.83
CA SER A 4 4.05 2.78 18.43
C SER A 4 5.36 2.11 18.05
N PRO A 5 5.33 0.96 17.35
CA PRO A 5 6.56 0.29 16.95
C PRO A 5 7.41 1.24 16.11
N SER A 6 8.71 1.31 16.42
CA SER A 6 9.67 1.93 15.53
C SER A 6 9.78 1.04 14.29
N PHE A 7 9.33 1.54 13.14
CA PHE A 7 9.46 0.83 11.87
C PHE A 7 10.92 0.93 11.40
N SER A 8 11.59 -0.22 11.32
CA SER A 8 12.93 -0.32 10.75
C SER A 8 12.86 -1.16 9.49
N PHE A 9 13.11 -0.51 8.35
CA PHE A 9 13.13 -1.14 7.04
C PHE A 9 14.30 -0.62 6.22
N THR A 10 14.63 -1.36 5.17
CA THR A 10 15.53 -0.90 4.11
C THR A 10 14.73 -0.61 2.85
N TYR A 11 15.35 0.01 1.85
CA TYR A 11 14.70 0.24 0.56
C TYR A 11 15.71 0.23 -0.58
N ASP A 12 15.27 -0.19 -1.76
CA ASP A 12 16.06 -0.08 -2.98
C ASP A 12 16.34 1.39 -3.31
N LYS A 13 17.56 1.69 -3.78
CA LYS A 13 18.05 3.07 -3.98
C LYS A 13 17.15 3.90 -4.90
N SER A 14 16.42 3.26 -5.82
CA SER A 14 15.43 3.91 -6.69
C SER A 14 14.31 4.60 -5.90
N LEU A 15 14.07 4.19 -4.66
CA LEU A 15 13.02 4.73 -3.79
C LEU A 15 13.45 5.87 -2.88
N ARG A 16 14.73 6.27 -2.93
CA ARG A 16 15.23 7.45 -2.20
C ARG A 16 14.39 8.73 -2.43
N PRO A 17 13.83 9.01 -3.62
CA PRO A 17 12.95 10.18 -3.80
C PRO A 17 11.66 10.16 -2.98
N PHE A 18 11.27 9.01 -2.40
CA PHE A 18 10.09 8.85 -1.57
C PHE A 18 10.43 8.74 -0.07
N ASP A 19 11.70 8.72 0.30
CA ASP A 19 12.17 8.84 1.69
C ASP A 19 12.20 10.33 2.11
N ILE A 20 11.08 11.01 1.89
CA ILE A 20 10.84 12.42 2.20
C ILE A 20 9.43 12.57 2.79
N THR A 21 9.19 13.68 3.46
CA THR A 21 7.87 13.94 4.07
C THR A 21 6.81 14.26 3.02
N PRO A 22 5.51 13.99 3.32
CA PRO A 22 4.39 14.43 2.49
C PRO A 22 4.47 15.90 2.09
N LYS A 23 4.82 16.78 3.03
CA LYS A 23 4.99 18.23 2.79
C LYS A 23 6.02 18.53 1.71
N VAL A 24 7.19 17.88 1.75
CA VAL A 24 8.25 18.09 0.75
C VAL A 24 7.79 17.56 -0.61
N PHE A 25 7.17 16.38 -0.64
CA PHE A 25 6.66 15.78 -1.87
C PHE A 25 5.59 16.64 -2.56
N LEU A 26 4.63 17.16 -1.80
CA LEU A 26 3.51 17.99 -2.28
C LEU A 26 3.97 19.38 -2.70
N SER A 27 5.02 19.94 -2.08
CA SER A 27 5.58 21.24 -2.49
C SER A 27 6.05 21.27 -3.95
N GLN A 28 6.36 20.10 -4.52
CA GLN A 28 6.77 19.93 -5.92
C GLN A 28 5.61 19.57 -6.85
N ARG A 29 4.40 19.33 -6.29
CA ARG A 29 3.21 18.86 -7.00
C ARG A 29 1.97 19.62 -6.54
N PRO A 30 1.84 20.91 -6.89
CA PRO A 30 0.77 21.78 -6.39
C PRO A 30 -0.64 21.39 -6.86
N LYS A 31 -0.78 20.37 -7.72
CA LYS A 31 -2.06 19.82 -8.17
C LYS A 31 -2.69 18.84 -7.17
N PHE A 32 -1.95 18.42 -6.14
CA PHE A 32 -2.41 17.47 -5.14
C PHE A 32 -2.49 18.14 -3.77
N ASP A 33 -3.57 17.83 -3.04
CA ASP A 33 -3.76 18.32 -1.67
C ASP A 33 -3.12 17.35 -0.66
N ASN A 34 -3.14 16.05 -0.98
CA ASN A 34 -2.65 14.98 -0.11
C ASN A 34 -1.80 13.97 -0.89
N VAL A 35 -0.98 13.22 -0.17
CA VAL A 35 -0.31 12.02 -0.70
C VAL A 35 -0.66 10.83 0.18
N ALA A 36 -1.09 9.75 -0.46
CA ALA A 36 -1.35 8.46 0.16
C ALA A 36 -0.28 7.46 -0.27
N ALA A 37 0.02 6.50 0.60
CA ALA A 37 1.02 5.47 0.34
C ALA A 37 0.44 4.09 0.68
N GLY A 38 0.54 3.16 -0.26
CA GLY A 38 0.08 1.78 -0.07
C GLY A 38 1.11 0.73 -0.46
N THR A 39 0.88 -0.51 -0.02
CA THR A 39 1.84 -1.60 -0.16
C THR A 39 1.26 -2.81 -0.89
N LEU A 40 2.05 -3.34 -1.81
CA LEU A 40 1.78 -4.58 -2.53
C LEU A 40 2.55 -5.71 -1.83
N ASN A 41 1.84 -6.44 -0.98
CA ASN A 41 2.41 -7.51 -0.15
C ASN A 41 2.15 -8.86 -0.81
N PHE A 42 3.20 -9.52 -1.29
CA PHE A 42 3.08 -10.85 -1.87
C PHE A 42 3.57 -11.93 -0.91
N ASN A 43 2.88 -13.05 -0.90
CA ASN A 43 3.34 -14.25 -0.21
C ASN A 43 4.26 -15.11 -1.09
N LYS A 44 4.76 -16.21 -0.54
CA LYS A 44 5.66 -17.14 -1.23
C LYS A 44 5.03 -17.90 -2.41
N LYS A 45 3.71 -17.79 -2.59
CA LYS A 45 2.96 -18.39 -3.71
C LYS A 45 2.65 -17.39 -4.81
N ASP A 46 3.27 -16.20 -4.78
CA ASP A 46 2.98 -15.08 -5.67
C ASP A 46 1.52 -14.61 -5.64
N GLU A 47 0.86 -14.80 -4.49
CA GLU A 47 -0.46 -14.22 -4.23
C GLU A 47 -0.29 -12.87 -3.55
N LEU A 48 -1.06 -11.87 -3.99
CA LEU A 48 -1.07 -10.52 -3.44
C LEU A 48 -2.14 -10.40 -2.33
N LEU A 49 -1.80 -9.76 -1.22
CA LEU A 49 -2.79 -9.41 -0.19
C LEU A 49 -3.68 -8.27 -0.67
N LEU A 50 -4.99 -8.47 -0.60
CA LEU A 50 -6.00 -7.42 -0.63
C LEU A 50 -6.83 -7.43 0.66
N ILE A 51 -7.24 -6.25 1.09
CA ILE A 51 -8.14 -6.04 2.22
C ILE A 51 -9.45 -5.43 1.73
N LYS A 52 -10.54 -5.73 2.42
CA LYS A 52 -11.89 -5.28 2.05
C LYS A 52 -12.35 -4.20 2.99
N ARG A 53 -12.64 -3.02 2.43
CA ARG A 53 -13.16 -1.85 3.15
C ARG A 53 -14.40 -2.20 3.95
N ALA A 54 -14.51 -1.70 5.17
CA ALA A 54 -15.66 -1.92 6.03
C ALA A 54 -16.95 -1.40 5.39
N SER A 55 -18.08 -1.96 5.82
CA SER A 55 -19.40 -1.65 5.22
C SER A 55 -19.90 -0.24 5.53
N ASN A 56 -19.34 0.40 6.57
CA ASN A 56 -19.62 1.74 7.04
C ASN A 56 -18.59 2.79 6.56
N ASP A 57 -17.61 2.40 5.76
CA ASP A 57 -16.59 3.29 5.22
C ASP A 57 -17.04 3.91 3.87
N THR A 58 -16.33 4.92 3.42
CA THR A 58 -16.34 5.42 2.05
C THR A 58 -15.96 4.30 1.07
N SER A 59 -16.62 4.22 -0.09
CA SER A 59 -16.46 3.10 -1.04
C SER A 59 -16.59 1.71 -0.37
N PRO A 60 -17.69 1.43 0.33
CA PRO A 60 -17.81 0.26 1.20
C PRO A 60 -17.76 -1.04 0.40
N ASN A 61 -17.27 -2.10 1.04
CA ASN A 61 -17.18 -3.46 0.49
C ASN A 61 -16.26 -3.64 -0.73
N ARG A 62 -15.48 -2.61 -1.11
CA ARG A 62 -14.48 -2.72 -2.17
C ARG A 62 -13.16 -3.28 -1.65
N TRP A 63 -12.44 -3.93 -2.54
CA TRP A 63 -11.12 -4.50 -2.29
C TRP A 63 -10.01 -3.52 -2.65
N GLU A 64 -8.94 -3.54 -1.88
CA GLU A 64 -7.79 -2.67 -2.07
C GLU A 64 -6.50 -3.23 -1.48
N ILE A 65 -5.38 -2.63 -1.87
CA ILE A 65 -4.12 -2.83 -1.16
C ILE A 65 -4.14 -2.02 0.16
N PRO A 66 -3.44 -2.47 1.21
CA PRO A 66 -3.23 -1.68 2.42
C PRO A 66 -2.60 -0.32 2.11
N GLY A 67 -3.03 0.73 2.81
CA GLY A 67 -2.46 2.07 2.67
C GLY A 67 -3.45 3.21 2.92
N GLY A 68 -2.92 4.32 3.41
CA GLY A 68 -3.67 5.51 3.77
C GLY A 68 -2.90 6.80 3.48
N VAL A 69 -3.35 7.91 4.06
CA VAL A 69 -2.80 9.25 3.82
C VAL A 69 -1.60 9.49 4.73
N GLY A 70 -0.55 10.12 4.20
CA GLY A 70 0.65 10.44 4.97
C GLY A 70 0.40 11.52 6.03
N GLU A 71 0.97 11.31 7.21
CA GLU A 71 0.87 12.20 8.36
C GLU A 71 2.07 13.18 8.47
N GLU A 72 1.94 14.18 9.36
CA GLU A 72 3.04 15.10 9.64
C GLU A 72 4.16 14.39 10.42
N GLY A 73 5.40 14.62 10.01
CA GLY A 73 6.59 14.11 10.71
C GLY A 73 7.07 12.74 10.23
N GLU A 74 6.30 12.04 9.39
CA GLU A 74 6.73 10.81 8.73
C GLU A 74 7.16 11.03 7.27
N THR A 75 7.90 10.06 6.74
CA THR A 75 8.17 9.97 5.29
C THR A 75 7.07 9.17 4.59
N ILE A 76 6.96 9.27 3.26
CA ILE A 76 6.00 8.46 2.49
C ILE A 76 6.22 6.95 2.70
N LEU A 77 7.48 6.49 2.78
CA LEU A 77 7.76 5.07 3.05
C LEU A 77 7.36 4.66 4.47
N HIS A 78 7.53 5.55 5.45
CA HIS A 78 7.08 5.31 6.82
C HIS A 78 5.55 5.28 6.91
N CYS A 79 4.84 6.16 6.20
CA CYS A 79 3.38 6.09 6.05
C CYS A 79 2.95 4.72 5.54
N ALA A 80 3.52 4.26 4.42
CA ALA A 80 3.18 2.95 3.86
C ALA A 80 3.42 1.80 4.85
N ALA A 81 4.51 1.85 5.62
CA ALA A 81 4.82 0.84 6.64
C ALA A 81 3.84 0.89 7.83
N ARG A 82 3.48 2.08 8.30
CA ARG A 82 2.52 2.31 9.38
C ARG A 82 1.15 1.78 9.00
N GLU A 83 0.61 2.22 7.88
CA GLU A 83 -0.72 1.82 7.37
C GLU A 83 -0.79 0.29 7.19
N THR A 84 0.25 -0.30 6.59
CA THR A 84 0.32 -1.76 6.45
C THR A 84 0.22 -2.47 7.80
N PHE A 85 0.91 -1.96 8.82
CA PHE A 85 0.87 -2.55 10.15
C PHE A 85 -0.48 -2.33 10.85
N GLU A 86 -1.04 -1.12 10.78
CA GLU A 86 -2.32 -0.78 11.41
C GLU A 86 -3.46 -1.60 10.81
N GLU A 87 -3.51 -1.73 9.49
CA GLU A 87 -4.60 -2.39 8.78
C GLU A 87 -4.46 -3.91 8.70
N THR A 88 -3.25 -4.47 8.85
CA THR A 88 -3.00 -5.91 8.60
C THR A 88 -2.13 -6.61 9.64
N GLY A 89 -1.50 -5.88 10.56
CA GLY A 89 -0.50 -6.40 11.49
C GLY A 89 0.83 -6.81 10.84
N LEU A 90 0.96 -6.69 9.52
CA LEU A 90 2.18 -7.06 8.81
C LEU A 90 3.28 -6.02 9.00
N ILE A 91 4.52 -6.48 9.16
CA ILE A 91 5.69 -5.62 9.38
C ILE A 91 6.51 -5.57 8.10
N VAL A 92 6.53 -4.42 7.44
CA VAL A 92 7.40 -4.16 6.29
C VAL A 92 8.87 -4.13 6.72
N VAL A 93 9.73 -4.88 6.00
CA VAL A 93 11.18 -4.95 6.27
C VAL A 93 12.01 -4.41 5.10
N HIS A 94 11.46 -4.40 3.89
CA HIS A 94 12.16 -3.88 2.72
C HIS A 94 11.19 -3.34 1.66
N PHE A 95 11.48 -2.17 1.08
CA PHE A 95 10.76 -1.64 -0.08
C PHE A 95 11.55 -1.90 -1.37
N LYS A 96 10.92 -2.56 -2.35
CA LYS A 96 11.57 -3.02 -3.59
C LYS A 96 11.46 -2.01 -4.73
N ARG A 97 10.24 -1.59 -5.05
CA ARG A 97 9.98 -0.70 -6.19
C ARG A 97 8.68 0.06 -6.04
N LEU A 98 8.57 1.16 -6.78
CA LEU A 98 7.32 1.84 -7.04
C LEU A 98 6.61 1.07 -8.17
N VAL A 99 5.31 0.83 -8.00
CA VAL A 99 4.45 0.19 -9.01
C VAL A 99 3.42 1.21 -9.50
N GLY A 100 2.63 1.79 -8.58
CA GLY A 100 1.68 2.84 -8.92
C GLY A 100 2.23 4.20 -8.55
N GLY A 101 2.37 5.12 -9.52
CA GLY A 101 2.86 6.48 -9.32
C GLY A 101 1.82 7.53 -9.73
N GLU A 102 1.54 8.48 -8.83
CA GLU A 102 0.66 9.64 -9.10
C GLU A 102 -0.78 9.30 -9.52
N VAL A 103 -1.35 8.20 -9.02
CA VAL A 103 -2.77 7.90 -9.22
C VAL A 103 -3.60 8.89 -8.41
N VAL A 104 -4.48 9.64 -9.07
CA VAL A 104 -5.41 10.55 -8.40
C VAL A 104 -6.51 9.73 -7.74
N THR A 105 -6.65 9.83 -6.43
CA THR A 105 -7.78 9.32 -5.65
C THR A 105 -8.52 10.48 -4.98
N ASP A 106 -9.82 10.32 -4.74
CA ASP A 106 -10.64 11.26 -3.97
C ASP A 106 -10.52 12.74 -4.39
N GLY A 107 -10.39 12.96 -5.71
CA GLY A 107 -10.34 14.29 -6.33
C GLY A 107 -8.94 14.92 -6.43
N SER A 108 -8.14 14.86 -5.36
CA SER A 108 -6.84 15.54 -5.29
C SER A 108 -5.76 14.83 -4.48
N THR A 109 -5.96 13.57 -4.09
CA THR A 109 -4.96 12.77 -3.39
C THR A 109 -4.07 12.03 -4.38
N CYS A 110 -2.75 12.13 -4.25
CA CYS A 110 -1.79 11.34 -5.00
C CYS A 110 -1.51 10.02 -4.29
N LYS A 111 -1.97 8.89 -4.81
CA LYS A 111 -1.61 7.57 -4.27
C LYS A 111 -0.33 7.05 -4.92
N LEU A 112 0.62 6.69 -4.07
CA LEU A 112 1.85 5.96 -4.42
C LEU A 112 1.73 4.52 -3.90
N SER A 113 2.12 3.54 -4.70
CA SER A 113 2.01 2.12 -4.34
C SER A 113 3.34 1.41 -4.53
N PHE A 114 3.81 0.76 -3.48
CA PHE A 114 5.13 0.16 -3.43
C PHE A 114 5.04 -1.35 -3.27
N GLU A 115 5.85 -2.09 -4.03
CA GLU A 115 6.08 -3.51 -3.75
C GLU A 115 7.07 -3.64 -2.59
N VAL A 116 6.72 -4.47 -1.61
CA VAL A 116 7.47 -4.62 -0.37
C VAL A 116 7.74 -6.08 0.00
N GLU A 117 8.68 -6.27 0.91
CA GLU A 117 8.85 -7.50 1.68
C GLU A 117 8.39 -7.26 3.11
N VAL A 118 7.65 -8.22 3.64
CA VAL A 118 7.21 -8.23 5.04
C VAL A 118 7.91 -9.35 5.79
N LYS A 119 8.07 -9.17 7.10
CA LYS A 119 8.72 -10.13 8.00
C LYS A 119 8.08 -11.53 7.96
N SER A 120 6.76 -11.57 7.81
CA SER A 120 5.96 -12.77 7.64
C SER A 120 4.70 -12.39 6.86
N THR A 121 4.16 -13.32 6.06
CA THR A 121 2.84 -13.21 5.45
C THR A 121 1.78 -14.02 6.19
N GLU A 122 2.16 -14.62 7.32
CA GLU A 122 1.25 -15.30 8.23
C GLU A 122 0.73 -14.32 9.29
N GLY A 123 -0.49 -14.56 9.80
CA GLY A 123 -1.03 -13.78 10.91
C GLY A 123 -1.60 -12.42 10.55
N VAL A 124 -2.13 -12.26 9.32
CA VAL A 124 -2.89 -11.06 8.93
C VAL A 124 -4.00 -10.82 9.96
N THR A 125 -3.97 -9.65 10.59
CA THR A 125 -4.93 -9.19 11.58
C THR A 125 -5.47 -7.85 11.15
N LEU A 126 -6.74 -7.82 10.77
CA LEU A 126 -7.36 -6.59 10.25
C LEU A 126 -7.69 -5.60 11.35
N ASN A 127 -7.62 -4.30 11.03
CA ASN A 127 -8.31 -3.28 11.80
C ASN A 127 -9.81 -3.38 11.53
N PRO A 128 -10.65 -3.82 12.49
CA PRO A 128 -12.07 -4.01 12.26
C PRO A 128 -12.86 -2.70 12.11
N GLU A 129 -12.26 -1.55 12.46
CA GLU A 129 -12.89 -0.24 12.26
C GLU A 129 -12.88 0.19 10.79
N GLU A 130 -11.90 -0.30 10.01
CA GLU A 130 -11.65 0.12 8.63
C GLU A 130 -11.82 -1.01 7.61
N HIS A 131 -11.59 -2.27 8.02
CA HIS A 131 -11.62 -3.43 7.13
C HIS A 131 -12.36 -4.62 7.73
N GLN A 132 -13.04 -5.37 6.87
CA GLN A 132 -13.92 -6.48 7.27
C GLN A 132 -13.48 -7.85 6.78
N ASP A 133 -12.57 -7.91 5.80
CA ASP A 133 -12.12 -9.17 5.20
C ASP A 133 -10.77 -9.01 4.49
N TYR A 134 -10.07 -10.11 4.24
CA TYR A 134 -8.82 -10.13 3.47
C TYR A 134 -8.72 -11.36 2.57
N LEU A 135 -8.00 -11.23 1.47
CA LEU A 135 -7.72 -12.34 0.55
C LEU A 135 -6.29 -12.27 0.03
N TRP A 136 -5.71 -13.45 -0.16
CA TRP A 136 -4.54 -13.65 -1.00
C TRP A 136 -5.02 -13.98 -2.41
N VAL A 137 -4.65 -13.17 -3.39
CA VAL A 137 -5.21 -13.25 -4.75
C VAL A 137 -4.12 -13.50 -5.80
N THR A 138 -4.41 -14.36 -6.77
CA THR A 138 -3.61 -14.44 -7.98
C THR A 138 -4.03 -13.37 -8.98
N LYS A 139 -3.22 -13.16 -10.02
CA LYS A 139 -3.52 -12.21 -11.11
C LYS A 139 -4.89 -12.47 -11.74
N GLU A 140 -5.25 -13.74 -11.92
CA GLU A 140 -6.48 -14.17 -12.59
C GLU A 140 -7.73 -13.80 -11.76
N MET A 141 -7.61 -13.80 -10.44
CA MET A 141 -8.71 -13.47 -9.52
C MET A 141 -9.04 -11.97 -9.53
N VAL A 142 -8.06 -11.09 -9.79
CA VAL A 142 -8.25 -9.63 -9.76
C VAL A 142 -9.37 -9.17 -10.70
N GLY A 143 -9.55 -9.87 -11.82
CA GLY A 143 -10.60 -9.58 -12.80
C GLY A 143 -12.01 -9.56 -12.21
N SER A 144 -12.31 -10.50 -11.30
CA SER A 144 -13.64 -10.69 -10.70
C SER A 144 -13.89 -9.88 -9.43
N LEU A 145 -12.87 -9.19 -8.89
CA LEU A 145 -13.01 -8.41 -7.67
C LEU A 145 -13.46 -6.99 -7.94
N GLU A 146 -14.32 -6.48 -7.06
CA GLU A 146 -14.71 -5.08 -6.99
C GLU A 146 -13.62 -4.25 -6.32
N ILE A 147 -12.59 -3.87 -7.09
CA ILE A 147 -11.49 -3.01 -6.62
C ILE A 147 -11.95 -1.56 -6.46
N THR A 148 -11.37 -0.82 -5.52
CA THR A 148 -11.53 0.64 -5.36
C THR A 148 -10.98 1.43 -6.55
N GLY A 149 -11.74 1.45 -7.65
CA GLY A 149 -11.47 2.25 -8.85
C GLY A 149 -10.63 1.53 -9.93
N PRO A 150 -10.75 1.97 -11.20
CA PRO A 150 -10.05 1.34 -12.33
C PRO A 150 -8.53 1.54 -12.30
N GLU A 151 -8.05 2.73 -11.92
CA GLU A 151 -6.61 3.01 -11.83
C GLU A 151 -5.92 2.16 -10.76
N HIS A 152 -6.58 1.96 -9.62
CA HIS A 152 -6.08 1.08 -8.57
C HIS A 152 -6.02 -0.38 -9.04
N LYS A 153 -7.04 -0.82 -9.79
CA LYS A 153 -7.04 -2.15 -10.41
C LYS A 153 -5.89 -2.30 -11.41
N ALA A 154 -5.58 -1.26 -12.18
CA ALA A 154 -4.44 -1.25 -13.09
C ALA A 154 -3.10 -1.39 -12.35
N THR A 155 -2.89 -0.62 -11.27
CA THR A 155 -1.71 -0.73 -10.40
C THR A 155 -1.56 -2.14 -9.83
N ILE A 156 -2.65 -2.77 -9.36
CA ILE A 156 -2.63 -4.15 -8.86
C ILE A 156 -2.20 -5.12 -9.96
N LEU A 157 -2.75 -4.98 -11.18
CA LEU A 157 -2.38 -5.83 -12.32
C LEU A 157 -0.93 -5.63 -12.78
N GLU A 158 -0.42 -4.39 -12.70
CA GLU A 158 0.98 -4.06 -12.98
C GLU A 158 1.93 -4.68 -11.96
N ALA A 159 1.52 -4.80 -10.69
CA ALA A 159 2.32 -5.45 -9.65
C ALA A 159 2.69 -6.89 -10.00
N PHE A 160 1.79 -7.61 -10.70
CA PHE A 160 2.05 -8.97 -11.18
C PHE A 160 3.00 -9.03 -12.40
N GLN A 161 3.32 -7.90 -13.04
CA GLN A 161 4.31 -7.82 -14.12
C GLN A 161 5.72 -7.68 -13.51
N ARG A 162 6.18 -8.74 -12.84
CA ARG A 162 7.53 -8.80 -12.28
C ARG A 162 8.52 -9.19 -13.37
N GLU A 163 9.64 -8.49 -13.46
CA GLU A 163 10.79 -9.00 -14.20
C GLU A 163 11.23 -10.30 -13.51
N ARG A 164 11.16 -11.43 -14.21
CA ARG A 164 11.80 -12.65 -13.74
C ARG A 164 13.29 -12.36 -13.70
N LYS A 165 13.85 -12.15 -12.51
CA LYS A 165 15.28 -12.38 -12.32
C LYS A 165 15.47 -13.88 -12.51
N GLU A 166 16.02 -14.27 -13.66
CA GLU A 166 16.58 -15.60 -13.82
C GLU A 166 17.60 -15.81 -12.68
N GLU A 167 17.48 -16.95 -12.01
CA GLU A 167 18.28 -17.37 -10.84
C GLU A 167 19.79 -17.36 -11.12
#